data_AF-A0A430A1H4-F1
#
_entry.id   AF-A0A430A1H4-F1
#
_cell.length_a   1.000
_cell.length_b   1.000
_cell.length_c   1.000
_cell.angle_alpha   90.00
_cell.angle_beta   90.00
_cell.angle_gamma   90.00
#
_symmetry.space_group_name_H-M   'P 1'
#
loop_
_entity.id
_entity.type
_entity.pdbx_description
1 polymer ?
#
loop_
_entity_poly.entity_id
_entity_poly.type
_entity_poly.pdbx_seq_one_letter_code
_entity_poly.pdbx_strand_id
1 'polypeptide(L)'
;MNKKEYTEVLNNLLDNGIEGLSQSDTVRYTKEILIKYEKKKADLLWEKENYKKSWTDDELKVVLSTAPTEENILLMAKGFKRGTGSIELIYRWASTPQYVIKDRNKDDVNFIKQIKRVAKEIGWRGF
;
A
#
# COMPACT_ATOMS: atom_id res chain seq x y z
N MET A 1 -26.09 1.03 15.88
CA MET A 1 -26.41 0.89 14.46
C MET A 1 -26.15 -0.55 14.04
N ASN A 2 -27.17 -1.26 13.59
CA ASN A 2 -27.03 -2.62 13.03
C ASN A 2 -26.55 -2.57 11.57
N LYS A 3 -26.28 -3.73 10.95
CA LYS A 3 -25.76 -3.79 9.56
C LYS A 3 -26.68 -3.12 8.54
N LYS A 4 -28.00 -3.29 8.68
CA LYS A 4 -29.00 -2.72 7.78
C LYS A 4 -29.02 -1.19 7.91
N GLU A 5 -29.15 -0.69 9.14
CA GLU A 5 -29.13 0.74 9.44
C GLU A 5 -27.84 1.40 8.94
N TYR A 6 -26.67 0.75 9.11
CA TYR A 6 -25.40 1.27 8.62
C TYR A 6 -25.37 1.41 7.11
N THR A 7 -25.88 0.39 6.42
CA THR A 7 -25.94 0.38 4.96
C THR A 7 -26.87 1.47 4.43
N GLU A 8 -28.03 1.65 5.06
CA GLU A 8 -28.99 2.70 4.70
C GLU A 8 -28.39 4.10 4.90
N VAL A 9 -27.72 4.35 6.03
CA VAL A 9 -27.05 5.64 6.28
C VAL A 9 -25.96 5.90 5.24
N LEU A 10 -25.14 4.90 4.92
CA LEU A 10 -24.06 5.07 3.94
C LEU A 10 -24.60 5.29 2.52
N ASN A 11 -25.64 4.56 2.11
CA ASN A 11 -26.28 4.76 0.81
C ASN A 11 -26.88 6.16 0.71
N ASN A 12 -27.61 6.62 1.74
CA ASN A 12 -28.16 7.97 1.77
C ASN A 12 -27.05 9.04 1.66
N LEU A 13 -25.89 8.84 2.29
CA LEU A 13 -24.75 9.75 2.17
C LEU A 13 -24.19 9.77 0.73
N LEU A 14 -24.10 8.61 0.06
CA LEU A 14 -23.66 8.51 -1.32
C LEU A 14 -24.67 9.14 -2.30
N ASP A 15 -25.97 8.90 -2.08
CA ASP A 15 -27.05 9.43 -2.93
C ASP A 15 -27.14 10.96 -2.83
N ASN A 16 -26.94 11.52 -1.63
CA ASN A 16 -26.84 12.97 -1.43
C ASN A 16 -25.65 13.59 -2.19
N GLY A 17 -24.60 12.81 -2.44
CA GLY A 17 -23.41 13.27 -3.13
C GLY A 17 -22.54 14.21 -2.30
N ILE A 18 -21.48 14.71 -2.92
CA ILE A 18 -20.62 15.75 -2.37
C ILE A 18 -20.74 16.96 -3.28
N GLU A 19 -20.92 18.14 -2.69
CA GLU A 19 -21.05 19.39 -3.45
C GLU A 19 -19.87 19.57 -4.43
N GLY A 20 -20.20 19.83 -5.70
CA GLY A 20 -19.21 20.01 -6.77
C GLY A 20 -18.61 18.73 -7.34
N LEU A 21 -18.96 17.54 -6.84
CA LEU A 21 -18.52 16.26 -7.39
C LEU A 21 -19.63 15.54 -8.15
N SER A 22 -19.26 14.87 -9.25
CA SER A 22 -20.16 13.91 -9.89
C SER A 22 -20.43 12.72 -8.96
N GLN A 23 -21.46 11.92 -9.25
CA GLN A 23 -21.71 10.68 -8.51
C GLN A 23 -20.51 9.71 -8.60
N SER A 24 -19.90 9.60 -9.79
CA SER A 24 -18.69 8.77 -9.97
C SER A 24 -17.51 9.29 -9.13
N ASP A 25 -17.31 10.60 -9.06
CA ASP A 25 -16.25 11.18 -8.24
C ASP A 25 -16.53 11.06 -6.74
N THR A 26 -17.80 11.15 -6.33
CA THR A 26 -18.23 10.90 -4.94
C THR A 26 -17.90 9.46 -4.52
N VAL A 27 -18.19 8.48 -5.38
CA VAL A 27 -17.81 7.09 -5.13
C VAL A 27 -16.30 6.93 -5.03
N ARG A 28 -15.54 7.56 -5.95
CA ARG A 28 -14.07 7.51 -5.92
C ARG A 28 -13.52 8.11 -4.63
N TYR A 29 -13.99 9.30 -4.25
CA TYR A 29 -13.55 9.97 -3.04
C TYR A 29 -13.93 9.21 -1.76
N THR A 30 -15.13 8.61 -1.73
CA THR A 30 -15.53 7.73 -0.62
C THR A 30 -14.59 6.54 -0.48
N LYS A 31 -14.19 5.90 -1.58
CA LYS A 31 -13.17 4.82 -1.55
C LYS A 31 -11.85 5.32 -0.97
N GLU A 32 -11.38 6.50 -1.35
CA GLU A 32 -10.16 7.09 -0.78
C GLU A 32 -10.27 7.31 0.74
N ILE A 33 -11.42 7.78 1.22
CA ILE A 33 -11.68 7.93 2.66
C ILE A 33 -11.58 6.58 3.37
N LEU A 34 -12.19 5.54 2.81
CA LEU A 34 -12.16 4.19 3.39
C LEU A 34 -10.73 3.63 3.46
N ILE A 35 -9.94 3.80 2.40
CA ILE A 35 -8.53 3.39 2.37
C ILE A 35 -7.73 4.15 3.44
N LYS A 36 -7.88 5.47 3.52
CA LYS A 36 -7.21 6.31 4.54
C LYS A 36 -7.61 5.89 5.96
N TYR A 37 -8.90 5.58 6.17
CA TYR A 37 -9.41 5.13 7.46
C TYR A 37 -8.80 3.78 7.85
N GLU A 38 -8.79 2.79 6.95
CA GLU A 38 -8.20 1.48 7.22
C GLU A 38 -6.70 1.59 7.47
N LYS A 39 -5.96 2.36 6.66
CA LYS A 39 -4.52 2.63 6.85
C LYS A 39 -4.23 3.25 8.22
N LYS A 40 -5.01 4.25 8.65
CA LYS A 40 -4.87 4.89 9.98
C LYS A 40 -5.15 3.91 11.13
N LYS A 41 -6.02 2.92 10.91
CA LYS A 41 -6.43 1.93 11.92
C LYS A 41 -5.71 0.59 11.78
N ALA A 42 -4.74 0.49 10.86
CA ALA A 42 -4.03 -0.75 10.53
C ALA A 42 -3.40 -1.45 11.75
N ASP A 43 -2.88 -0.70 12.73
CA ASP A 43 -2.32 -1.27 13.97
C ASP A 43 -3.36 -1.93 14.88
N LEU A 44 -4.64 -1.56 14.74
CA LEU A 44 -5.74 -2.09 15.54
C LEU A 44 -6.53 -3.17 14.80
N LEU A 45 -6.58 -3.10 13.46
CA LEU A 45 -7.43 -3.97 12.65
C LEU A 45 -6.75 -5.24 12.16
N TRP A 46 -5.42 -5.29 12.16
CA TRP A 46 -4.68 -6.37 11.49
C TRP A 46 -3.56 -6.95 12.35
N GLU A 47 -3.34 -8.25 12.19
CA GLU A 47 -2.15 -8.93 12.71
C GLU A 47 -0.92 -8.59 11.88
N LYS A 48 0.22 -8.33 12.55
CA LYS A 48 1.49 -7.99 11.89
C LYS A 48 2.60 -8.96 12.28
N GLU A 49 2.31 -10.26 12.18
CA GLU A 49 3.21 -11.35 12.58
C GLU A 49 4.57 -11.32 11.85
N ASN A 50 4.63 -10.72 10.65
CA ASN A 50 5.84 -10.61 9.85
C ASN A 50 6.49 -9.22 9.95
N TYR A 51 6.09 -8.41 10.92
CA TYR A 51 6.72 -7.13 11.19
C TYR A 51 8.22 -7.30 11.49
N LYS A 52 9.05 -6.45 10.87
CA LYS A 52 10.53 -6.46 10.97
C LYS A 52 11.23 -7.76 10.50
N LYS A 53 10.51 -8.75 9.97
CA LYS A 53 11.15 -9.91 9.33
C LYS A 53 11.73 -9.53 7.97
N SER A 54 12.75 -10.25 7.52
CA SER A 54 13.30 -10.12 6.17
C SER A 54 12.23 -10.44 5.11
N TRP A 55 12.35 -9.82 3.93
CA TRP A 55 11.51 -10.10 2.77
C TRP A 55 12.13 -11.21 1.92
N THR A 56 11.32 -12.13 1.41
CA THR A 56 11.77 -13.09 0.39
C THR A 56 11.72 -12.46 -0.99
N ASP A 57 12.49 -13.01 -1.93
CA ASP A 57 12.45 -12.54 -3.32
C ASP A 57 11.06 -12.69 -3.94
N ASP A 58 10.33 -13.76 -3.63
CA ASP A 58 8.99 -13.99 -4.18
C ASP A 58 7.96 -13.03 -3.60
N GLU A 59 8.06 -12.69 -2.31
CA GLU A 59 7.24 -11.61 -1.72
C GLU A 59 7.52 -10.27 -2.42
N LEU A 60 8.79 -9.94 -2.69
CA LEU A 60 9.17 -8.71 -3.41
C LEU A 60 8.65 -8.69 -4.85
N LYS A 61 8.68 -9.82 -5.56
CA LYS A 61 8.12 -9.93 -6.92
C LYS A 61 6.62 -9.67 -6.92
N VAL A 62 5.89 -10.19 -5.94
CA VAL A 62 4.44 -9.97 -5.81
C VAL A 62 4.13 -8.51 -5.49
N VAL A 63 4.89 -7.87 -4.61
CA VAL A 63 4.72 -6.43 -4.36
C VAL A 63 4.97 -5.64 -5.65
N LEU A 64 6.11 -5.87 -6.31
CA LEU A 64 6.53 -5.12 -7.48
C LEU A 64 5.75 -5.46 -8.76
N SER A 65 4.93 -6.52 -8.78
CA SER A 65 4.03 -6.81 -9.91
C SER A 65 2.79 -5.94 -9.95
N THR A 66 2.55 -5.14 -8.90
CA THR A 66 1.43 -4.19 -8.82
C THR A 66 1.89 -2.74 -8.83
N ALA A 67 0.98 -1.82 -9.15
CA ALA A 67 1.26 -0.38 -9.12
C ALA A 67 1.29 0.15 -7.67
N PRO A 68 2.08 1.18 -7.35
CA PRO A 68 2.22 1.76 -6.01
C PRO A 68 1.02 2.63 -5.59
N THR A 69 -0.21 2.11 -5.72
CA THR A 69 -1.43 2.78 -5.25
C THR A 69 -1.65 2.52 -3.76
N GLU A 70 -2.36 3.42 -3.07
CA GLU A 70 -2.72 3.22 -1.66
C GLU A 70 -3.53 1.92 -1.45
N GLU A 71 -4.38 1.54 -2.40
CA GLU A 71 -5.12 0.29 -2.39
C GLU A 71 -4.21 -0.93 -2.44
N ASN A 72 -3.25 -0.97 -3.37
CA ASN A 72 -2.30 -2.07 -3.48
C ASN A 72 -1.34 -2.12 -2.28
N ILE A 73 -0.91 -0.96 -1.77
CA ILE A 73 -0.09 -0.88 -0.56
C ILE A 73 -0.82 -1.52 0.63
N LEU A 74 -2.10 -1.20 0.80
CA LEU A 74 -2.96 -1.75 1.84
C LEU A 74 -3.13 -3.26 1.67
N LEU A 75 -3.44 -3.70 0.44
CA LEU A 75 -3.64 -5.09 0.08
C LEU A 75 -2.40 -5.94 0.39
N MET A 76 -1.22 -5.48 -0.04
CA MET A 76 0.05 -6.19 0.19
C MET A 76 0.42 -6.20 1.67
N ALA A 77 0.25 -5.08 2.38
CA ALA A 77 0.53 -5.01 3.81
C ALA A 77 -0.32 -6.03 4.59
N LYS A 78 -1.62 -6.11 4.27
CA LYS A 78 -2.55 -7.06 4.90
C LYS A 78 -2.22 -8.50 4.52
N GLY A 79 -2.02 -8.79 3.24
CA GLY A 79 -1.72 -10.13 2.74
C GLY A 79 -0.43 -10.71 3.32
N PHE A 80 0.62 -9.90 3.42
CA PHE A 80 1.90 -10.33 4.00
C PHE A 80 1.97 -10.20 5.53
N LYS A 81 0.91 -9.72 6.20
CA LYS A 81 0.88 -9.42 7.64
C LYS A 81 2.03 -8.49 8.06
N ARG A 82 2.20 -7.37 7.35
CA ARG A 82 3.27 -6.38 7.51
C ARG A 82 2.70 -4.95 7.58
N GLY A 83 3.56 -3.97 7.85
CA GLY A 83 3.19 -2.56 7.85
C GLY A 83 3.21 -1.96 6.44
N THR A 84 2.27 -1.07 6.14
CA THR A 84 2.18 -0.33 4.86
C THR A 84 3.48 0.41 4.53
N GLY A 85 4.15 0.99 5.53
CA GLY A 85 5.43 1.67 5.34
C GLY A 85 6.53 0.77 4.74
N SER A 86 6.53 -0.54 5.03
CA SER A 86 7.51 -1.45 4.42
C SER A 86 7.23 -1.71 2.94
N ILE A 87 5.96 -1.72 2.53
CA ILE A 87 5.55 -1.81 1.12
C ILE A 87 5.93 -0.53 0.37
N GLU A 88 5.64 0.63 0.97
CA GLU A 88 6.02 1.93 0.42
C GLU A 88 7.54 2.04 0.20
N LEU A 89 8.34 1.52 1.13
CA LEU A 89 9.79 1.48 0.97
C LEU A 89 10.24 0.58 -0.17
N ILE A 90 9.58 -0.56 -0.41
CA ILE A 90 9.88 -1.43 -1.56
C ILE A 90 9.72 -0.67 -2.87
N TYR A 91 8.57 -0.03 -3.09
CA TYR A 91 8.34 0.77 -4.29
C TYR A 91 9.30 1.94 -4.41
N ARG A 92 9.54 2.67 -3.31
CA ARG A 92 10.49 3.78 -3.29
C ARG A 92 11.87 3.29 -3.72
N TRP A 93 12.42 2.25 -3.10
CA TRP A 93 13.75 1.76 -3.44
C TRP A 93 13.84 1.13 -4.82
N ALA A 94 12.78 0.50 -5.32
CA ALA A 94 12.72 0.05 -6.70
C ALA A 94 12.88 1.24 -7.67
N SER A 95 12.24 2.38 -7.39
CA SER A 95 12.34 3.60 -8.22
C SER A 95 13.62 4.43 -8.02
N THR A 96 14.23 4.41 -6.83
CA THR A 96 15.37 5.30 -6.50
C THR A 96 16.62 4.98 -7.33
N PRO A 97 17.21 5.90 -8.10
CA PRO A 97 18.43 5.64 -8.84
C PRO A 97 19.62 5.16 -7.99
N GLN A 98 20.48 4.29 -8.53
CA GLN A 98 21.57 3.64 -7.79
C GLN A 98 22.56 4.64 -7.13
N TYR A 99 22.78 5.80 -7.76
CA TYR A 99 23.72 6.79 -7.25
C TYR A 99 23.26 7.47 -5.95
N VAL A 100 21.96 7.46 -5.64
CA VAL A 100 21.37 8.06 -4.43
C VAL A 100 21.58 7.17 -3.19
N ILE A 101 21.93 5.90 -3.38
CA ILE A 101 21.97 4.88 -2.31
C ILE A 101 23.31 4.88 -1.54
N LYS A 102 24.30 5.69 -1.95
CA LYS A 102 25.71 5.58 -1.51
C LYS A 102 25.97 5.86 -0.01
N ASP A 103 25.07 6.57 0.69
CA ASP A 103 25.30 7.06 2.05
C ASP A 103 24.43 6.36 3.13
N ARG A 104 24.18 5.04 3.01
CA ARG A 104 23.33 4.30 3.97
C ARG A 104 24.05 3.22 4.77
N ASN A 105 23.50 2.93 5.95
CA ASN A 105 23.96 1.86 6.83
C ASN A 105 23.90 0.48 6.15
N LYS A 106 24.76 -0.45 6.60
CA LYS A 106 24.98 -1.75 5.96
C LYS A 106 23.72 -2.62 5.83
N ASP A 107 22.83 -2.60 6.82
CA ASP A 107 21.60 -3.42 6.82
C ASP A 107 20.57 -2.89 5.82
N ASP A 108 20.42 -1.56 5.72
CA ASP A 108 19.60 -0.91 4.68
C ASP A 108 20.13 -1.26 3.29
N VAL A 109 21.46 -1.29 3.13
CA VAL A 109 22.10 -1.60 1.84
C VAL A 109 21.75 -3.01 1.35
N ASN A 110 21.66 -4.00 2.23
CA ASN A 110 21.32 -5.38 1.82
C ASN A 110 19.87 -5.48 1.33
N PHE A 111 18.92 -4.90 2.08
CA PHE A 111 17.52 -4.88 1.68
C PHE A 111 17.30 -4.11 0.37
N ILE A 112 17.94 -2.95 0.23
CA ILE A 112 17.88 -2.14 -1.02
C ILE A 112 18.48 -2.91 -2.20
N LYS A 113 19.62 -3.58 -2.02
CA LYS A 113 20.23 -4.42 -3.07
C LYS A 113 19.31 -5.56 -3.49
N GLN A 114 18.63 -6.20 -2.54
CA GLN A 114 17.66 -7.25 -2.83
C GLN A 114 16.51 -6.71 -3.69
N ILE A 115 15.89 -5.60 -3.27
CA ILE A 115 14.81 -4.94 -4.03
C ILE A 115 15.27 -4.59 -5.44
N LYS A 116 16.46 -3.99 -5.58
CA LYS A 116 17.03 -3.61 -6.89
C LYS A 116 17.27 -4.81 -7.80
N ARG A 117 17.80 -5.90 -7.25
CA ARG A 117 18.01 -7.14 -8.00
C ARG A 117 16.67 -7.70 -8.47
N VAL A 118 15.69 -7.85 -7.59
CA VAL A 118 14.36 -8.38 -7.93
C VAL A 118 13.65 -7.50 -8.95
N ALA A 119 13.67 -6.18 -8.78
CA ALA A 119 13.08 -5.23 -9.73
C ALA A 119 13.68 -5.38 -11.13
N LYS A 120 15.00 -5.59 -11.23
CA LYS A 120 15.69 -5.84 -12.50
C LYS A 120 15.30 -7.19 -13.10
N GLU A 121 15.21 -8.25 -12.29
CA GLU A 121 14.84 -9.60 -12.73
C GLU A 121 13.46 -9.64 -13.39
N ILE A 122 12.48 -8.90 -12.84
CA ILE A 122 11.12 -8.85 -13.39
C ILE A 122 10.92 -7.75 -14.45
N GLY A 123 11.98 -7.01 -14.79
CA GLY A 123 11.91 -5.93 -15.77
C GLY A 123 11.07 -4.73 -15.30
N TRP A 124 10.98 -4.49 -14.00
CA TRP A 124 10.21 -3.39 -13.43
C TRP A 124 10.78 -2.03 -13.89
N ARG A 125 9.96 -1.25 -14.57
CA ARG A 125 10.25 0.12 -14.99
C ARG A 125 9.30 0.99 -14.19
N GLY A 126 9.84 1.77 -13.25
CA GLY A 126 9.00 2.55 -12.33
C GLY A 126 7.92 3.36 -13.04
N PHE A 127 6.79 3.50 -12.36
CA PHE A 127 5.65 4.30 -12.82
C PHE A 127 5.94 5.80 -12.70
#